data_AF-D2HS25-F1
#
_entry.id   AF-D2HS25-F1
#
_cell.length_a   1.000
_cell.length_b   1.000
_cell.length_c   1.000
_cell.angle_alpha   90.00
_cell.angle_beta   90.00
_cell.angle_gamma   90.00
#
_symmetry.space_group_name_H-M   'P 1'
#
loop_
_entity.id
_entity.type
_entity.pdbx_description
1 polymer ?
#
loop_
_entity_poly.entity_id
_entity_poly.type
_entity_poly.pdbx_seq_one_letter_code
_entity_poly.pdbx_strand_id
1 'polypeptide(L)'
;FQLAGSAVIGFGLWFRFGGTMKDFSSEDKSPEYFYMGLYVLVGAGALMMAVGFFGCCGAMRESQCVLGSFFTCLLVIFAAEVTTGVFAFIGKGVAIRHVQTMYEEAYNDYLTDRERGNGTLITFHST
;
A
#
# COMPACT_ATOMS: atom_id res chain seq x y z
N PHE A 1 -13.14 -1.45 15.76
CA PHE A 1 -12.89 -2.15 14.47
C PHE A 1 -13.82 -1.71 13.36
N GLN A 2 -15.14 -1.74 13.51
CA GLN A 2 -16.05 -1.45 12.39
C GLN A 2 -15.97 -0.01 11.85
N LEU A 3 -15.98 1.01 12.74
CA LEU A 3 -15.80 2.42 12.35
C LEU A 3 -14.41 2.71 11.75
N ALA A 4 -13.38 2.06 12.30
CA ALA A 4 -12.01 2.18 11.79
C ALA A 4 -11.88 1.55 10.40
N GLY A 5 -12.46 0.37 10.18
CA GLY A 5 -12.48 -0.30 8.87
C GLY A 5 -13.21 0.52 7.81
N SER A 6 -14.37 1.11 8.14
CA SER A 6 -15.08 2.01 7.22
C SER A 6 -14.28 3.28 6.90
N ALA A 7 -13.58 3.84 7.89
CA ALA A 7 -12.71 4.99 7.67
C ALA A 7 -11.53 4.64 6.76
N VAL A 8 -10.88 3.49 6.96
CA VAL A 8 -9.75 3.03 6.13
C VAL A 8 -10.18 2.75 4.69
N ILE A 9 -11.33 2.10 4.48
CA ILE A 9 -11.89 1.90 3.14
C ILE A 9 -12.22 3.25 2.51
N GLY A 10 -12.86 4.15 3.26
CA GLY A 10 -13.19 5.50 2.80
C GLY A 10 -11.94 6.27 2.37
N PHE A 11 -10.85 6.16 3.14
CA PHE A 11 -9.58 6.79 2.81
C PHE A 11 -8.92 6.17 1.57
N GLY A 12 -8.94 4.83 1.44
CA GLY A 12 -8.42 4.12 0.27
C GLY A 12 -9.18 4.46 -1.01
N LEU A 13 -10.51 4.53 -0.94
CA LEU A 13 -11.35 4.94 -2.07
C LEU A 13 -11.20 6.44 -2.37
N TRP A 14 -11.08 7.29 -1.35
CA TRP A 14 -10.79 8.70 -1.55
C TRP A 14 -9.46 8.91 -2.28
N PHE A 15 -8.42 8.18 -1.90
CA PHE A 15 -7.13 8.23 -2.60
C PHE A 15 -7.23 7.68 -4.03
N ARG A 16 -8.09 6.67 -4.26
CA ARG A 16 -8.37 6.09 -5.57
C ARG A 16 -9.03 7.10 -6.52
N PHE A 17 -10.06 7.78 -6.05
CA PHE A 17 -10.96 8.61 -6.86
C PHE A 17 -10.64 10.11 -6.81
N GLY A 18 -9.99 10.58 -5.75
CA GLY A 18 -9.74 12.00 -5.44
C GLY A 18 -8.73 12.71 -6.33
N GLY A 19 -8.30 12.11 -7.44
CA GLY A 19 -7.40 12.75 -8.40
C GLY A 19 -5.95 12.91 -7.93
N THR A 20 -5.65 12.77 -6.64
CA THR A 20 -4.29 12.85 -6.07
C THR A 20 -3.30 11.87 -6.73
N MET A 21 -3.75 10.67 -7.13
CA MET A 21 -2.89 9.76 -7.90
C MET A 21 -2.54 10.27 -9.30
N LYS A 22 -3.35 11.13 -9.92
CA LYS A 22 -3.06 11.66 -11.26
C LYS A 22 -1.94 12.71 -11.22
N ASP A 23 -1.86 13.49 -10.15
CA ASP A 23 -0.74 14.41 -9.89
C ASP A 23 0.56 13.65 -9.61
N PHE A 24 0.54 12.60 -8.77
CA PHE A 24 1.72 11.77 -8.51
C PHE A 24 2.13 10.86 -9.68
N SER A 25 1.20 10.51 -10.57
CA SER A 25 1.45 9.65 -11.74
C SER A 25 1.99 10.41 -12.95
N SER A 26 2.19 11.74 -12.85
CA SER A 26 2.78 12.55 -13.91
C SER A 26 4.32 12.56 -13.88
N GLU A 27 4.93 11.98 -12.83
CA GLU A 27 6.37 11.77 -12.77
C GLU A 27 6.66 10.29 -13.05
N ASP A 28 7.31 10.06 -14.20
CA ASP A 28 7.52 8.79 -14.86
C ASP A 28 8.27 7.80 -13.95
N LYS A 29 7.66 6.62 -13.73
CA LYS A 29 8.16 5.37 -13.10
C LYS A 29 7.52 5.02 -11.76
N SER A 30 6.88 3.84 -11.78
CA SER A 30 6.34 3.00 -10.67
C SER A 30 4.88 3.16 -10.18
N PRO A 31 3.88 3.33 -11.06
CA PRO A 31 2.46 3.33 -10.64
C PRO A 31 1.94 1.98 -10.12
N GLU A 32 2.60 0.85 -10.42
CA GLU A 32 2.07 -0.48 -10.07
C GLU A 32 2.12 -0.79 -8.56
N TYR A 33 3.22 -0.48 -7.88
CA TYR A 33 3.35 -0.74 -6.44
C TYR A 33 2.40 0.10 -5.61
N PHE A 34 2.16 1.34 -6.06
CA PHE A 34 1.21 2.24 -5.41
C PHE A 34 -0.23 1.72 -5.52
N TYR A 35 -0.62 1.26 -6.71
CA TYR A 35 -1.90 0.60 -6.93
C TYR A 35 -2.05 -0.66 -6.08
N MET A 36 -1.00 -1.49 -6.05
CA MET A 36 -0.98 -2.71 -5.25
C MET A 36 -1.16 -2.39 -3.76
N GLY A 37 -0.47 -1.37 -3.24
CA GLY A 37 -0.65 -0.87 -1.87
C GLY A 37 -2.08 -0.40 -1.58
N LEU A 38 -2.72 0.29 -2.53
CA LEU A 38 -4.12 0.73 -2.39
C LEU A 38 -5.10 -0.45 -2.32
N TYR A 39 -4.90 -1.48 -3.14
CA TYR A 39 -5.71 -2.70 -3.09
C TYR A 39 -5.54 -3.44 -1.75
N VAL A 40 -4.31 -3.51 -1.23
CA VAL A 40 -4.03 -4.08 0.10
C VAL A 40 -4.70 -3.27 1.20
N LEU A 41 -4.68 -1.94 1.14
CA LEU A 41 -5.33 -1.06 2.11
C LEU A 41 -6.85 -1.26 2.15
N VAL A 42 -7.49 -1.32 0.98
CA VAL A 42 -8.94 -1.57 0.88
C VAL A 42 -9.29 -2.98 1.36
N GLY A 43 -8.49 -3.99 0.98
CA GLY A 43 -8.66 -5.37 1.43
C GLY A 43 -8.54 -5.52 2.95
N ALA A 44 -7.52 -4.91 3.55
CA ALA A 44 -7.32 -4.89 5.00
C ALA A 44 -8.49 -4.17 5.71
N GLY A 45 -8.98 -3.06 5.16
CA GLY A 45 -10.15 -2.35 5.68
C GLY A 45 -11.42 -3.20 5.67
N ALA A 46 -11.67 -3.94 4.58
CA ALA A 46 -12.81 -4.86 4.49
C ALA A 46 -12.71 -6.01 5.49
N LEU A 47 -11.51 -6.57 5.66
CA LEU A 47 -11.24 -7.64 6.61
C LEU A 47 -11.45 -7.16 8.06
N MET A 48 -10.98 -5.95 8.40
CA MET A 48 -11.24 -5.31 9.69
C MET A 48 -12.74 -5.07 9.94
N MET A 49 -13.50 -4.72 8.90
CA MET A 49 -14.94 -4.51 9.00
C MET A 49 -15.69 -5.83 9.22
N ALA A 50 -15.30 -6.90 8.53
CA ALA A 50 -15.88 -8.24 8.70
C ALA A 50 -15.61 -8.80 10.11
N VAL A 51 -14.37 -8.70 10.59
CA VAL A 51 -14.01 -9.10 11.97
C VAL A 51 -14.76 -8.25 13.00
N GLY A 52 -14.91 -6.95 12.75
CA GLY A 52 -15.69 -6.04 13.60
C GLY A 52 -17.18 -6.41 13.68
N PHE A 53 -17.78 -6.81 12.56
CA PHE A 53 -19.18 -7.24 12.52
C PHE A 53 -19.38 -8.56 13.28
N PHE A 54 -18.50 -9.55 13.08
CA PHE A 54 -18.53 -10.79 13.86
C PHE A 54 -18.28 -10.55 15.35
N GLY A 55 -17.46 -9.56 15.71
CA GLY A 55 -17.26 -9.14 17.10
C GLY A 55 -18.52 -8.57 17.75
N CYS A 56 -19.22 -7.65 17.08
CA CYS A 56 -20.49 -7.09 17.59
C CYS A 56 -21.61 -8.15 17.64
N CYS A 57 -21.73 -8.99 16.61
CA CYS A 57 -22.71 -10.08 16.61
C CYS A 57 -22.38 -11.18 17.62
N GLY A 58 -21.09 -11.43 17.90
CA GLY A 58 -20.63 -12.37 18.91
C GLY A 58 -20.89 -11.91 20.34
N ALA A 59 -20.82 -10.60 20.60
CA ALA A 59 -21.19 -10.04 21.90
C ALA A 59 -22.71 -10.10 22.15
N MET A 60 -23.52 -9.96 21.10
CA MET A 60 -24.99 -9.95 21.19
C MET A 60 -25.62 -11.35 21.21
N ARG A 61 -24.88 -12.39 20.80
CA ARG A 61 -25.41 -13.73 20.64
C ARG A 61 -24.62 -14.67 21.55
N GLU A 62 -25.23 -15.14 22.63
CA GLU A 62 -24.71 -16.16 23.57
C GLU A 62 -24.61 -17.55 22.89
N SER A 63 -24.09 -17.58 21.67
CA SER A 63 -24.01 -18.75 20.80
C SER A 63 -22.55 -19.09 20.57
N GLN A 64 -22.14 -20.25 21.09
CA GLN A 64 -20.77 -20.75 20.98
C GLN A 64 -20.28 -20.86 19.52
N CYS A 65 -21.17 -21.05 18.54
CA CYS A 65 -20.80 -21.08 17.12
C CYS A 65 -20.26 -19.75 16.59
N VAL A 66 -20.82 -18.60 17.01
CA VAL A 66 -20.35 -17.28 16.55
C VAL A 66 -19.02 -16.90 17.20
N LEU A 67 -18.83 -17.30 18.47
CA LEU A 67 -17.55 -17.12 19.15
C LEU A 67 -16.44 -17.99 18.53
N GLY A 68 -16.78 -19.22 18.14
CA GLY A 68 -15.87 -20.14 17.46
C GLY A 68 -15.44 -19.63 16.08
N SER A 69 -16.35 -19.05 15.29
CA SER A 69 -15.99 -18.48 13.98
C SER A 69 -15.11 -17.24 14.12
N PHE A 70 -15.38 -16.38 15.11
CA PHE A 70 -14.53 -15.23 15.42
C PHE A 70 -13.11 -15.65 15.80
N PHE A 71 -12.98 -16.62 16.72
CA PHE A 71 -11.68 -17.14 17.14
C PHE A 71 -10.91 -17.79 15.99
N THR A 72 -11.59 -18.59 15.17
CA THR A 72 -10.98 -19.21 13.98
C THR A 72 -10.50 -18.17 12.99
N CYS A 73 -11.30 -17.12 12.75
CA CYS A 73 -10.92 -16.02 11.86
C CYS A 73 -9.67 -15.28 12.39
N LEU A 74 -9.63 -14.97 13.69
CA LEU A 74 -8.44 -14.37 14.32
C LEU A 74 -7.20 -15.27 14.24
N LEU A 75 -7.35 -16.58 14.46
CA LEU A 75 -6.23 -17.51 14.33
C LEU A 75 -5.67 -17.55 12.91
N VAL A 76 -6.54 -17.52 11.89
CA VAL A 76 -6.11 -17.48 10.49
C VAL A 76 -5.37 -16.18 10.19
N ILE A 77 -5.87 -15.04 10.68
CA ILE A 77 -5.19 -13.74 10.52
C ILE A 77 -3.82 -13.76 11.21
N PHE A 78 -3.74 -14.27 12.43
CA PHE A 78 -2.49 -14.37 13.17
C PHE A 78 -1.47 -15.26 12.45
N ALA A 79 -1.90 -16.42 11.95
CA ALA A 79 -1.03 -17.30 11.16
C ALA A 79 -0.55 -16.62 9.88
N ALA A 80 -1.41 -15.86 9.21
CA ALA A 80 -1.07 -15.07 8.02
C ALA A 80 -0.08 -13.94 8.34
N GLU A 81 -0.26 -13.23 9.46
CA GLU A 81 0.68 -12.19 9.93
C GLU A 81 2.05 -12.77 10.24
N VAL A 82 2.11 -13.90 10.96
CA VAL A 82 3.38 -14.58 11.26
C VAL A 82 4.06 -15.03 9.97
N THR A 83 3.31 -15.64 9.05
CA THR A 83 3.84 -16.09 7.75
C THR A 83 4.39 -14.92 6.94
N THR A 84 3.62 -13.84 6.84
CA THR A 84 4.01 -12.61 6.12
C THR A 84 5.22 -11.96 6.78
N GLY A 85 5.26 -11.89 8.11
CA GLY A 85 6.36 -11.32 8.88
C GLY A 85 7.66 -12.10 8.71
N VAL A 86 7.60 -13.43 8.76
CA VAL A 86 8.77 -14.29 8.51
C VAL A 86 9.24 -14.15 7.06
N PHE A 87 8.31 -14.16 6.10
CA PHE A 87 8.65 -13.98 4.68
C PHE A 87 9.31 -12.62 4.42
N ALA A 88 8.77 -11.54 4.99
CA ALA A 88 9.34 -10.21 4.92
C ALA A 88 10.74 -10.15 5.56
N PHE A 89 10.95 -10.84 6.68
CA PHE A 89 12.25 -10.89 7.35
C PHE A 89 13.31 -11.63 6.55
N ILE A 90 12.95 -12.71 5.83
CA ILE A 90 13.89 -13.43 4.95
C ILE A 90 14.19 -12.58 3.70
N GLY A 91 13.18 -11.91 3.15
CA GLY A 91 13.29 -11.08 1.94
C GLY A 91 13.97 -9.72 2.13
N LYS A 92 14.35 -9.32 3.36
CA LYS A 92 14.94 -8.01 3.67
C LYS A 92 16.14 -7.63 2.79
N GLY A 93 17.00 -8.60 2.45
CA GLY A 93 18.16 -8.34 1.58
C GLY A 93 17.76 -7.96 0.16
N VAL A 94 16.71 -8.57 -0.38
CA VAL A 94 16.16 -8.25 -1.71
C VAL A 94 15.41 -6.92 -1.66
N ALA A 95 14.62 -6.68 -0.61
CA ALA A 95 13.87 -5.44 -0.44
C ALA A 95 14.78 -4.20 -0.37
N ILE A 96 15.86 -4.26 0.41
CA ILE A 96 16.83 -3.15 0.50
C ILE A 96 17.47 -2.87 -0.85
N ARG A 97 17.86 -3.93 -1.57
CA ARG A 97 18.48 -3.78 -2.90
C ARG A 97 17.53 -3.15 -3.90
N HIS A 98 16.26 -3.55 -3.90
CA HIS A 98 15.23 -2.97 -4.78
C HIS A 98 14.99 -1.49 -4.48
N VAL A 99 14.92 -1.11 -3.20
CA VAL A 99 14.77 0.30 -2.78
C VAL A 99 15.98 1.13 -3.20
N GLN A 100 17.21 0.61 -3.06
CA GLN A 100 18.41 1.31 -3.52
C GLN A 100 18.40 1.51 -5.04
N THR A 101 18.04 0.48 -5.82
CA THR A 101 17.97 0.58 -7.28
C THR A 101 16.92 1.60 -7.73
N MET A 102 15.74 1.61 -7.11
CA MET A 102 14.71 2.62 -7.39
C MET A 102 15.21 4.04 -7.10
N TYR A 103 15.96 4.23 -6.00
CA TYR A 103 16.52 5.54 -5.65
C TYR A 103 17.60 5.99 -6.64
N GLU A 104 18.50 5.10 -7.04
CA GLU A 104 19.55 5.39 -8.02
C GLU A 104 18.96 5.69 -9.42
N GLU A 105 17.95 4.94 -9.85
CA GLU A 105 17.25 5.21 -11.11
C GLU A 105 16.57 6.57 -11.11
N ALA A 106 15.80 6.89 -10.05
CA ALA A 106 15.16 8.19 -9.92
C ALA A 106 16.20 9.32 -9.90
N TYR A 107 17.28 9.18 -9.12
CA TYR A 107 18.34 10.18 -9.05
C TYR A 107 19.03 10.44 -10.40
N ASN A 108 19.33 9.37 -11.14
CA ASN A 108 19.96 9.48 -12.46
C ASN A 108 19.02 10.12 -13.50
N ASP A 109 17.72 9.86 -13.43
CA ASP A 109 16.71 10.48 -14.30
C ASP A 109 16.66 12.00 -14.08
N TYR A 110 16.62 12.45 -12.82
CA TYR A 110 16.67 13.88 -12.48
C TYR A 110 17.95 14.58 -12.98
N LEU A 111 19.12 13.92 -12.87
CA LEU A 111 20.37 14.49 -13.38
C LEU A 111 20.35 14.58 -14.92
N THR A 112 19.85 13.55 -15.59
CA THR A 112 19.76 13.49 -17.06
C THR A 112 18.88 14.60 -17.61
N ASP A 113 17.73 14.86 -16.98
CA ASP A 113 16.82 15.93 -17.42
C ASP A 113 17.43 17.32 -17.19
N ARG A 114 18.18 17.50 -16.08
CA ARG A 114 18.93 18.73 -15.81
C ARG A 114 20.03 18.98 -16.84
N GLU A 115 20.79 17.96 -17.22
CA GLU A 115 21.81 18.09 -18.27
C GLU A 115 21.20 18.42 -19.63
N ARG A 116 20.04 17.84 -19.94
CA ARG A 116 19.29 18.12 -21.17
C ARG A 116 18.82 19.58 -21.24
N GLY A 117 18.35 20.13 -20.13
CA GLY A 117 18.01 21.56 -20.01
C GLY A 117 19.22 22.48 -20.24
N ASN A 118 20.36 22.16 -19.62
CA ASN A 118 21.59 22.93 -19.80
C ASN A 118 22.13 22.86 -21.24
N GLY A 119 22.07 21.68 -21.87
CA GLY A 119 22.47 21.48 -23.27
C GLY A 119 21.66 22.31 -24.27
N THR A 120 20.38 22.51 -23.96
CA THR A 120 19.49 23.34 -24.76
C THR A 120 19.87 24.82 -24.61
N LEU A 121 20.16 25.29 -23.39
CA LEU A 121 20.55 26.68 -23.12
C LEU A 121 21.90 27.07 -23.75
N ILE A 122 22.91 26.19 -23.71
CA ILE A 122 24.22 26.46 -24.35
C ILE A 122 24.12 26.55 -25.88
N THR A 123 23.18 25.83 -26.50
CA THR A 123 22.98 25.87 -27.95
C THR A 123 22.39 27.21 -28.39
N PHE A 124 21.50 27.81 -27.59
CA PHE A 124 20.92 29.13 -27.86
C PHE A 124 21.91 30.29 -27.67
N HIS A 125 22.92 30.15 -26.82
CA HIS A 125 23.92 31.20 -26.57
C HIS A 125 25.12 31.18 -27.54
N SER A 126 25.21 30.15 -28.41
CA SER A 126 26.32 29.97 -29.38
C SER A 126 25.93 30.32 -30.83
N THR A 127 24.71 30.79 -31.08
CA THR A 127 24.24 31.32 -32.38
C THR A 127 24.20 32.84 -32.33
#